data_AF-A9UUN5-F1
#
_entry.id   AF-A9UUN5-F1
#
_cell.length_a   1.000
_cell.length_b   1.000
_cell.length_c   1.000
_cell.angle_alpha   90.00
_cell.angle_beta   90.00
_cell.angle_gamma   90.00
#
_symmetry.space_group_name_H-M   'P 1'
#
loop_
_entity.id
_entity.type
_entity.pdbx_description
1 polymer ?
#
loop_
_entity_poly.entity_id
_entity_poly.type
_entity_poly.pdbx_seq_one_letter_code
_entity_poly.pdbx_strand_id
1 'polypeptide(L)' 'QGGGARYAYPKYVWSPAGGWWAEPRSWKANTIMAGVLIAAACVPLAYLSSQREVWRTIC' A
#
# COMPACT_ATOMS: atom_id res chain seq x y z
N GLN A 1 9.27 13.00 18.63
CA GLN A 1 8.91 11.57 18.76
C GLN A 1 7.85 11.49 19.84
N GLY A 2 6.58 11.58 19.47
CA GLY A 2 5.45 11.59 20.42
C GLY A 2 4.74 10.24 20.39
N GLY A 3 5.09 9.35 21.31
CA GLY A 3 4.30 8.15 21.60
C GLY A 3 3.62 8.38 22.94
N GLY A 4 2.30 8.63 22.93
CA GLY A 4 1.51 8.73 24.15
C GLY A 4 1.57 7.44 24.99
N ALA A 5 1.03 7.49 26.22
CA ALA A 5 1.06 6.36 27.15
C ALA A 5 0.53 5.07 26.49
N ARG A 6 1.42 4.09 26.30
CA ARG A 6 1.06 2.78 25.77
C ARG A 6 0.51 1.92 26.90
N TYR A 7 -0.75 1.52 26.78
CA TYR A 7 -1.38 0.57 27.70
C TYR A 7 -0.96 -0.87 27.41
N ALA A 8 -0.99 -1.73 28.43
CA ALA A 8 -0.72 -3.16 28.27
C ALA A 8 -1.73 -3.79 27.30
N TYR A 9 -1.22 -4.50 26.30
CA TYR A 9 -2.02 -5.19 25.30
C TYR A 9 -1.54 -6.65 25.16
N PRO A 10 -2.42 -7.57 24.76
CA PRO A 10 -2.05 -8.97 24.58
C PRO A 10 -1.13 -9.12 23.35
N LYS A 11 0.09 -9.64 23.57
CA LYS A 11 1.13 -9.73 22.51
C LYS A 11 0.96 -10.92 21.56
N TYR A 12 0.12 -11.89 21.92
CA TYR A 12 -0.09 -13.12 21.15
C TYR A 12 -1.24 -13.02 20.14
N VAL A 13 -1.97 -11.89 20.13
CA VAL A 13 -3.08 -11.69 19.19
C VAL A 13 -2.50 -11.12 17.89
N TRP A 14 -2.68 -11.86 16.81
CA TRP A 14 -2.29 -11.43 15.46
C TRP A 14 -3.53 -10.99 14.67
N SER A 15 -3.43 -9.83 14.02
CA SER A 15 -4.45 -9.29 13.12
C SER A 15 -3.79 -8.84 11.81
N PRO A 16 -4.41 -9.08 10.64
CA PRO A 16 -3.81 -8.77 9.34
C PRO A 16 -3.56 -7.26 9.13
N ALA A 17 -4.37 -6.40 9.75
CA ALA A 17 -4.22 -4.94 9.69
C ALA A 17 -3.25 -4.36 10.74
N GLY A 18 -2.63 -5.21 11.57
CA GLY A 18 -1.82 -4.80 12.72
C GLY A 18 -2.58 -4.85 14.05
N GLY A 19 -1.84 -4.73 15.16
CA GLY A 19 -2.37 -4.73 16.53
C GLY A 19 -2.21 -3.37 17.21
N TRP A 20 -2.16 -3.37 18.54
CA TRP A 20 -1.94 -2.15 19.32
C TRP A 20 -0.51 -1.62 19.14
N TRP A 21 -0.39 -0.36 18.70
CA TRP A 21 0.89 0.34 18.52
C TRP A 21 1.87 -0.40 17.60
N ALA A 22 1.37 -0.82 16.43
CA ALA A 22 2.17 -1.51 15.43
C ALA A 22 3.30 -0.60 14.89
N GLU A 23 4.50 -0.78 15.43
CA GLU A 23 5.75 -0.21 14.90
C GLU A 23 6.60 -1.32 14.27
N PRO A 24 6.29 -1.74 13.04
CA PRO A 24 7.14 -2.69 12.33
C PRO A 24 8.49 -2.03 12.04
N ARG A 25 9.58 -2.75 12.35
CA ARG A 25 10.96 -2.29 12.14
C ARG A 25 11.23 -1.83 10.69
N SER A 26 10.52 -2.40 9.72
CA SER A 26 10.68 -2.14 8.28
C SER A 26 9.54 -1.34 7.63
N TRP A 27 8.82 -0.49 8.38
CA TRP A 27 7.66 0.25 7.87
C TRP A 27 7.92 0.99 6.53
N LYS A 28 9.12 1.58 6.37
CA LYS A 28 9.53 2.29 5.15
C LYS A 28 9.58 1.37 3.95
N ALA A 29 10.27 0.24 4.08
CA ALA A 29 10.42 -0.73 3.00
C ALA A 29 9.05 -1.32 2.61
N ASN A 30 8.20 -1.66 3.58
CA ASN A 30 6.87 -2.21 3.32
C ASN A 30 5.98 -1.20 2.57
N THR A 31 6.05 0.09 2.93
CA THR A 31 5.29 1.16 2.26
C THR A 31 5.78 1.39 0.83
N ILE A 32 7.10 1.36 0.61
CA ILE A 32 7.70 1.48 -0.72
C ILE A 32 7.24 0.31 -1.60
N MET A 33 7.32 -0.92 -1.09
CA MET A 33 6.87 -2.11 -1.83
C MET A 33 5.38 -2.05 -2.17
N ALA A 34 4.53 -1.62 -1.24
CA ALA A 34 3.10 -1.42 -1.52
C ALA A 34 2.86 -0.38 -2.63
N GLY A 35 3.57 0.76 -2.58
CA GLY A 35 3.49 1.78 -3.62
C GLY A 35 3.96 1.28 -4.99
N VAL A 36 5.06 0.51 -5.03
CA VAL A 36 5.58 -0.10 -6.26
C VAL A 36 4.57 -1.08 -6.86
N LEU A 37 3.94 -1.93 -6.05
CA LEU A 37 2.94 -2.89 -6.54
C LEU A 37 1.71 -2.18 -7.11
N ILE A 38 1.22 -1.14 -6.45
CA ILE A 38 0.09 -0.33 -6.94
C ILE A 38 0.46 0.33 -8.27
N ALA A 39 1.62 0.99 -8.35
CA ALA A 39 2.08 1.64 -9.57
C ALA A 39 2.26 0.62 -10.71
N ALA A 40 2.84 -0.55 -10.42
CA ALA A 40 3.02 -1.61 -11.39
C ALA A 40 1.69 -2.15 -11.95
N ALA A 41 0.61 -2.13 -11.16
CA ALA A 41 -0.72 -2.49 -11.64
C ALA A 41 -1.37 -1.33 -12.44
N CYS A 42 -1.31 -0.10 -11.94
CA CYS A 42 -2.02 1.04 -12.53
C CYS A 42 -1.40 1.51 -13.86
N VAL A 43 -0.07 1.57 -13.98
CA VAL A 43 0.63 2.07 -15.18
C VAL A 43 0.29 1.28 -16.45
N PRO A 44 0.37 -0.07 -16.50
CA PRO A 44 0.02 -0.82 -17.70
C PRO A 44 -1.48 -0.74 -18.02
N LEU A 45 -2.34 -0.71 -16.99
CA LEU A 45 -3.79 -0.54 -17.18
C LEU A 45 -4.09 0.82 -17.83
N ALA A 46 -3.47 1.90 -17.35
CA ALA A 46 -3.63 3.23 -17.91
C ALA A 46 -3.07 3.33 -19.34
N TYR A 47 -1.92 2.69 -19.61
CA TYR A 47 -1.34 2.63 -20.95
C TYR A 47 -2.24 1.89 -21.94
N LEU A 48 -2.83 0.77 -21.54
CA LEU A 48 -3.80 0.05 -22.37
C LEU A 48 -5.09 0.84 -22.56
N SER A 49 -5.54 1.58 -21.55
CA SER A 49 -6.70 2.48 -21.68
C SER A 49 -6.45 3.55 -22.72
N SER A 50 -5.31 4.25 -22.64
CA SER A 50 -5.00 5.35 -23.55
C SER A 50 -4.88 4.88 -25.00
N GLN A 51 -4.29 3.70 -25.24
CA GLN A 51 -4.25 3.14 -26.59
C GLN A 51 -5.66 2.85 -27.13
N ARG A 52 -6.55 2.29 -26.31
CA ARG A 52 -7.92 1.98 -26.73
C ARG A 52 -8.75 3.22 -27.03
N GLU A 53 -8.54 4.30 -26.28
CA GLU A 53 -9.20 5.59 -26.51
C GLU A 53 -8.72 6.25 -27.81
N VAL A 54 -7.40 6.24 -28.07
CA VAL A 54 -6.81 6.78 -29.31
C VAL A 54 -7.28 6.00 -30.54
N TRP A 55 -7.23 4.66 -30.48
CA TRP A 55 -7.70 3.80 -31.59
C TRP A 55 -9.17 4.04 -31.94
N ARG A 56 -10.04 4.25 -30.95
CA ARG A 56 -11.47 4.51 -31.17
C ARG A 56 -11.75 5.86 -31.83
N THR A 57 -10.84 6.81 -31.74
CA THR A 57 -11.06 8.18 -32.23
C THR A 57 -10.58 8.37 -33.68
N ILE A 58 -9.77 7.44 -34.21
CA ILE A 58 -9.12 7.54 -35.53
C ILE A 58 -9.84 6.73 -36.63
N CYS A 59 -10.68 5.76 -36.26
CA CYS A 59 -11.54 4.98 -37.17
C CYS A 59 -12.94 5.60 -37.30
#